data_AF-V4UK92-F1
#
_entry.id   AF-V4UK92-F1
#
_cell.length_a   1.000
_cell.length_b   1.000
_cell.length_c   1.000
_cell.angle_alpha   90.00
_cell.angle_beta   90.00
_cell.angle_gamma   90.00
#
_symmetry.space_group_name_H-M   'P 1'
#
loop_
_entity.id
_entity.type
_entity.pdbx_description
1 polymer ?
#
loop_
_entity_poly.entity_id
_entity_poly.type
_entity_poly.pdbx_seq_one_letter_code
_entity_poly.pdbx_strand_id
1 'polypeptide(L)'
;MQDKEPQFIFLIDDGTGRIECSRWAHEQMEFNEVNQISKGMYVRVYGHLKAFQDKRSLNAYSLRPIIDFNEITSHFVECIYVQLYNTRLRGGSSNQPQMTNSNHLKEYNAISSNHYSFDEGKSIDQMVLDFLRRPEFLANNNGVHRNVISQQLNLPMDKLMEALESLNENSLVYSIDEFHYKSAVNA
;
A
#
# COMPACT_ATOMS: atom_id res chain seq x y z
N MET A 1 39.77 -13.72 22.76
CA MET A 1 38.46 -13.14 23.15
C MET A 1 37.88 -12.56 21.89
N GLN A 2 36.68 -12.96 21.49
CA GLN A 2 36.02 -12.39 20.31
C GLN A 2 35.51 -11.01 20.73
N ASP A 3 36.10 -9.95 20.20
CA ASP A 3 35.63 -8.60 20.45
C ASP A 3 34.17 -8.53 20.01
N LYS A 4 33.27 -8.31 20.97
CA LYS A 4 31.87 -8.08 20.67
C LYS A 4 31.80 -6.76 19.92
N GLU A 5 31.30 -6.82 18.69
CA GLU A 5 31.02 -5.64 17.90
C GLU A 5 30.18 -4.64 18.71
N PRO A 6 30.54 -3.35 18.72
CA PRO A 6 29.84 -2.38 19.52
C PRO A 6 28.44 -2.14 18.98
N GLN A 7 27.47 -2.29 19.89
CA GLN A 7 26.06 -2.04 19.66
C GLN A 7 25.68 -0.69 20.27
N PHE A 8 25.06 0.16 19.46
CA PHE A 8 24.50 1.43 19.89
C PHE A 8 22.99 1.28 20.05
N ILE A 9 22.45 1.79 21.15
CA ILE A 9 21.03 1.69 21.47
C ILE A 9 20.45 3.09 21.64
N PHE A 10 19.42 3.39 20.87
CA PHE A 10 18.69 4.65 20.87
C PHE A 10 17.23 4.40 21.26
N LEU A 11 16.64 5.35 21.97
CA LEU A 11 15.20 5.42 22.15
C LEU A 11 14.65 6.45 21.17
N ILE A 12 13.89 5.99 20.18
CA ILE A 12 13.30 6.85 19.15
C ILE A 12 11.86 7.16 19.54
N ASP A 13 11.47 8.44 19.44
CA ASP A 13 10.14 8.96 19.74
C ASP A 13 9.65 9.75 18.52
N ASP A 14 8.51 9.36 17.96
CA ASP A 14 7.88 10.03 16.81
C ASP A 14 6.59 10.80 17.19
N GLY A 15 6.30 10.91 18.50
CA GLY A 15 5.07 11.50 19.02
C GLY A 15 3.87 10.55 19.07
N THR A 16 3.93 9.38 18.42
CA THR A 16 2.90 8.33 18.50
C THR A 16 3.28 7.22 19.49
N GLY A 17 4.57 7.10 19.79
CA GLY A 17 5.11 6.17 20.76
C GLY A 17 6.63 6.20 20.79
N ARG A 18 7.21 5.25 21.54
CA ARG A 18 8.66 5.08 21.64
C ARG A 18 9.07 3.67 21.27
N ILE A 19 10.18 3.56 20.56
CA ILE A 19 10.76 2.26 20.20
C ILE A 19 12.26 2.25 20.47
N GLU A 20 12.75 1.15 21.03
CA GLU A 20 14.17 0.90 21.17
C GLU A 20 14.74 0.52 19.79
N CYS A 21 15.77 1.23 19.36
CA CYS A 21 16.46 1.03 18.10
C CYS A 21 17.92 0.67 18.36
N SER A 22 18.37 -0.47 17.86
CA SER A 22 19.75 -0.89 17.94
C SER A 22 20.46 -0.78 16.60
N ARG A 23 21.68 -0.25 16.57
CA ARG A 23 22.58 -0.24 15.40
C ARG A 23 23.91 -0.87 15.78
N TRP A 24 24.35 -1.85 15.00
CA TRP A 24 25.69 -2.43 15.11
C TRP A 24 26.66 -1.62 14.25
N ALA A 25 27.89 -1.38 14.71
CA ALA A 25 28.93 -0.76 13.90
C ALA A 25 30.17 -1.67 13.83
N HIS A 26 30.60 -1.97 12.62
CA HIS A 26 31.71 -2.87 12.29
C HIS A 26 32.90 -2.07 11.76
N GLU A 27 32.62 -1.02 10.97
CA GLU A 27 33.63 -0.22 10.29
C GLU A 27 33.63 1.24 10.76
N GLN A 28 34.79 1.91 10.67
CA GLN A 28 34.98 3.30 11.11
C GLN A 28 33.93 4.27 10.55
N MET A 29 33.46 4.03 9.32
CA MET A 29 32.39 4.82 8.71
C MET A 29 31.08 4.72 9.50
N GLU A 30 30.66 3.51 9.88
CA GLU A 30 29.45 3.27 10.66
C GLU A 30 29.55 3.90 12.07
N PHE A 31 30.74 3.84 12.68
CA PHE A 31 30.98 4.57 13.94
C PHE A 31 30.80 6.08 13.77
N ASN A 32 31.37 6.65 12.70
CA ASN A 32 31.26 8.07 12.44
C ASN A 32 29.82 8.51 12.19
N GLU A 33 29.01 7.70 11.50
CA GLU A 33 27.58 7.97 11.29
C GLU A 33 26.82 8.00 12.61
N VAL A 34 27.01 6.97 13.44
CA VAL A 34 26.28 6.85 14.71
C VAL A 34 26.71 7.91 15.73
N ASN A 35 28.00 8.28 15.74
CA ASN A 35 28.54 9.32 16.64
C ASN A 35 28.08 10.74 16.28
N GLN A 36 27.53 10.97 15.07
CA GLN A 36 26.93 12.26 14.72
C GLN A 36 25.57 12.47 15.37
N ILE A 37 24.97 11.43 15.96
CA ILE A 37 23.62 11.47 16.50
C ILE A 37 23.67 11.75 17.99
N SER A 38 22.96 12.79 18.40
CA SER A 38 22.83 13.22 19.79
C SER A 38 21.36 13.31 20.20
N LYS A 39 21.11 13.25 21.51
CA LYS A 39 19.77 13.38 22.07
C LYS A 39 19.12 14.69 21.60
N GLY A 40 17.86 14.60 21.16
CA GLY A 40 17.07 15.73 20.68
C GLY A 40 17.17 16.00 19.18
N MET A 41 18.01 15.26 18.46
CA MET A 41 18.03 15.31 16.99
C MET A 41 16.89 14.49 16.39
N TYR A 42 16.31 15.01 15.31
CA TYR A 42 15.50 14.19 14.42
C TYR A 42 16.42 13.31 13.57
N VAL A 43 16.03 12.04 13.44
CA VAL A 43 16.79 11.05 12.68
C VAL A 43 15.86 10.30 11.75
N ARG A 44 16.39 9.92 10.58
CA ARG A 44 15.75 8.96 9.70
C ARG A 44 16.37 7.59 9.95
N VAL A 45 15.51 6.61 10.20
CA VAL A 45 15.92 5.26 10.57
C VAL A 45 15.36 4.27 9.56
N TYR A 46 16.20 3.36 9.09
CA TYR A 46 15.77 2.18 8.34
C TYR A 46 16.29 0.93 9.03
N GLY A 47 15.41 -0.05 9.21
CA GLY A 47 15.72 -1.24 9.97
C GLY A 47 14.65 -2.31 9.90
N HIS A 48 14.96 -3.44 10.51
CA HIS A 48 14.04 -4.57 10.66
C HIS A 48 13.32 -4.48 12.00
N LEU A 49 11.99 -4.48 11.97
CA LEU A 49 11.18 -4.58 13.17
C LEU A 49 11.27 -5.99 13.75
N LYS A 50 11.63 -6.10 15.03
CA LYS A 50 11.62 -7.33 15.82
C LYS A 50 10.54 -7.24 16.88
N ALA A 51 9.87 -8.36 17.15
CA ALA A 51 8.91 -8.49 18.23
C ALA A 51 9.26 -9.74 19.06
N PHE A 52 9.44 -9.58 20.37
CA PHE A 52 9.72 -10.67 21.29
C PHE A 52 9.04 -10.40 22.63
N GLN A 53 8.22 -11.34 23.11
CA GLN A 53 7.50 -11.24 24.40
C GLN A 53 6.86 -9.85 24.60
N ASP A 54 6.02 -9.44 23.65
CA ASP A 54 5.31 -8.14 23.60
C ASP A 54 6.18 -6.87 23.53
N LYS A 55 7.51 -6.99 23.52
CA LYS A 55 8.41 -5.88 23.23
C LYS A 55 8.72 -5.82 21.74
N ARG A 56 8.52 -4.64 21.15
CA ARG A 56 8.97 -4.31 19.79
C ARG A 56 10.25 -3.51 19.85
N SER A 57 11.22 -3.87 19.02
CA SER A 57 12.47 -3.14 18.82
C SER A 57 12.83 -3.07 17.35
N LEU A 58 13.64 -2.09 16.97
CA LEU A 58 14.11 -1.89 15.61
C LEU A 58 15.58 -2.24 15.54
N ASN A 59 15.98 -3.13 14.63
CA ASN A 59 17.39 -3.33 14.31
C ASN A 59 17.73 -2.51 13.06
N ALA A 60 18.38 -1.36 13.25
CA ALA A 60 18.69 -0.44 12.17
C ALA A 60 19.92 -0.90 11.38
N TYR A 61 19.83 -0.77 10.05
CA TYR A 61 20.96 -0.85 9.14
C TYR A 61 21.34 0.53 8.59
N SER A 62 20.46 1.53 8.71
CA SER A 62 20.76 2.92 8.37
C SER A 62 20.14 3.86 9.40
N LEU A 63 20.93 4.81 9.86
CA LEU A 63 20.55 5.78 10.88
C LEU A 63 21.26 7.10 10.55
N ARG A 64 20.51 8.14 10.17
CA ARG A 64 21.08 9.43 9.82
C ARG A 64 20.35 10.61 10.47
N PRO A 65 21.04 11.71 10.80
CA PRO A 65 20.38 12.96 11.12
C PRO A 65 19.47 13.44 9.98
N ILE A 66 18.34 14.03 10.34
CA ILE A 66 17.50 14.79 9.40
C ILE A 66 18.00 16.23 9.37
N ILE A 67 18.29 16.70 8.15
CA ILE A 67 18.80 18.05 7.87
C ILE A 67 17.73 18.92 7.20
N ASP A 68 16.87 18.33 6.36
CA ASP A 68 15.68 18.99 5.82
C ASP A 68 14.45 18.55 6.61
N PHE A 69 13.84 19.48 7.34
CA PHE A 69 12.68 19.19 8.18
C PHE A 69 11.41 18.88 7.37
N ASN A 70 11.35 19.20 6.07
CA ASN A 70 10.24 18.77 5.21
C ASN A 70 10.13 17.24 5.12
N GLU A 71 11.23 16.52 5.35
CA GLU A 71 11.24 15.05 5.41
C GLU A 71 10.28 14.49 6.48
N ILE A 72 10.09 15.21 7.59
CA ILE A 72 9.25 14.75 8.71
C ILE A 72 7.78 14.78 8.29
N THR A 73 7.32 15.93 7.79
CA THR A 73 5.94 16.09 7.32
C THR A 73 5.64 15.14 6.17
N SER A 74 6.57 15.03 5.21
CA SER A 74 6.45 14.10 4.09
C SER A 74 6.31 12.65 4.57
N HIS A 75 7.12 12.23 5.55
CA HIS A 75 7.05 10.89 6.13
C HIS A 75 5.69 10.61 6.80
N PHE A 76 5.14 11.55 7.56
CA PHE A 76 3.82 11.37 8.16
C PHE A 76 2.71 11.22 7.11
N VAL A 77 2.74 12.03 6.05
CA VAL A 77 1.78 11.93 4.93
C VAL A 77 1.93 10.58 4.22
N GLU A 78 3.16 10.13 3.97
CA GLU A 78 3.45 8.81 3.39
C GLU A 78 2.90 7.68 4.27
N CYS A 79 3.13 7.71 5.59
CA CYS A 79 2.61 6.72 6.52
C CYS A 79 1.08 6.65 6.51
N ILE A 80 0.40 7.80 6.51
CA ILE A 80 -1.07 7.86 6.44
C ILE A 80 -1.55 7.26 5.11
N TYR A 81 -0.94 7.66 4.00
CA TYR A 81 -1.29 7.16 2.67
C TYR A 81 -1.11 5.64 2.58
N VAL A 82 0.05 5.11 2.98
CA VAL A 82 0.34 3.67 2.93
C VAL A 82 -0.56 2.87 3.87
N GLN A 83 -0.84 3.39 5.07
CA GLN A 83 -1.77 2.75 6.00
C GLN A 83 -3.19 2.65 5.40
N LEU A 84 -3.66 3.74 4.79
CA LEU A 84 -4.96 3.80 4.14
C LEU A 84 -5.04 2.83 2.96
N TYR A 85 -4.02 2.85 2.10
CA TYR A 85 -3.89 1.95 0.96
C TYR A 85 -3.91 0.48 1.39
N ASN A 86 -3.08 0.10 2.38
CA ASN A 86 -2.98 -1.28 2.85
C ASN A 86 -4.25 -1.75 3.57
N THR A 87 -4.89 -0.89 4.36
CA THR A 87 -6.14 -1.23 5.06
C THR A 87 -7.29 -1.40 4.06
N ARG A 88 -7.35 -0.56 3.02
CA ARG A 88 -8.39 -0.65 1.98
C ARG A 88 -8.21 -1.86 1.06
N LEU A 89 -6.97 -2.25 0.73
CA LEU A 89 -6.72 -3.46 -0.07
C LEU A 89 -6.94 -4.77 0.71
N ARG A 90 -6.65 -4.78 2.01
CA ARG A 90 -6.86 -5.98 2.87
C ARG A 90 -8.27 -6.04 3.47
N GLY A 91 -9.09 -5.01 3.28
CA GLY A 91 -10.49 -4.95 3.71
C GLY A 91 -11.46 -5.76 2.85
N GLY A 92 -11.01 -6.35 1.74
CA GLY A 92 -11.77 -7.34 0.97
C GLY A 92 -11.30 -8.76 1.29
N SER A 93 -12.09 -9.51 2.06
CA SER A 93 -11.98 -10.95 2.29
C SER A 93 -11.00 -11.43 3.37
N SER A 94 -11.44 -11.35 4.64
CA SER A 94 -11.07 -12.34 5.65
C SER A 94 -11.95 -13.59 5.51
N ASN A 95 -11.83 -14.30 4.39
CA ASN A 95 -12.28 -15.68 4.28
C ASN A 95 -11.06 -16.50 3.85
N GLN A 96 -10.49 -17.26 4.78
CA GLN A 96 -9.51 -18.28 4.45
C GLN A 96 -10.16 -19.30 3.52
N PRO A 97 -9.61 -19.57 2.32
CA PRO A 97 -10.05 -20.71 1.54
C PRO A 97 -9.43 -21.98 2.13
N GLN A 98 -10.28 -22.90 2.59
CA GLN A 98 -9.92 -24.30 2.75
C GLN A 98 -9.51 -24.87 1.39
N MET A 99 -8.33 -25.49 1.35
CA MET A 99 -7.85 -26.21 0.17
C MET A 99 -8.72 -27.43 -0.12
N THR A 100 -9.29 -27.49 -1.32
CA THR A 100 -9.75 -28.74 -1.93
C THR A 100 -9.12 -28.88 -3.31
N ASN A 101 -8.24 -29.87 -3.44
CA ASN A 101 -7.65 -30.33 -4.69
C ASN A 101 -8.74 -30.90 -5.62
N SER A 102 -8.75 -30.50 -6.88
CA SER A 102 -8.98 -31.44 -7.97
C SER A 102 -8.41 -30.94 -9.30
N ASN A 103 -7.65 -31.80 -9.94
CA ASN A 103 -7.26 -31.74 -11.34
C ASN A 103 -8.51 -31.76 -12.24
N HIS A 104 -8.48 -31.10 -13.41
CA HIS A 104 -8.72 -31.77 -14.70
C HIS A 104 -8.55 -30.82 -15.91
N LEU A 105 -7.81 -31.36 -16.90
CA LEU A 105 -7.69 -31.10 -18.35
C LEU A 105 -7.95 -29.71 -18.99
N LYS A 106 -6.94 -29.31 -19.78
CA LYS A 106 -7.05 -28.47 -20.98
C LYS A 106 -7.83 -29.22 -22.07
N GLU A 107 -8.61 -28.54 -22.92
CA GLU A 107 -8.40 -28.48 -24.39
C GLU A 107 -9.41 -27.57 -25.16
N TYR A 108 -8.85 -26.88 -26.16
CA TYR A 108 -9.26 -26.02 -27.31
C TYR A 108 -10.68 -25.49 -27.65
N ASN A 109 -10.62 -24.21 -28.10
CA ASN A 109 -11.31 -23.49 -29.20
C ASN A 109 -12.76 -22.98 -29.04
N ALA A 110 -12.91 -21.64 -29.05
CA ALA A 110 -13.79 -20.91 -29.98
C ALA A 110 -13.62 -19.37 -29.84
N ILE A 111 -13.59 -18.70 -30.99
CA ILE A 111 -13.68 -17.23 -31.17
C ILE A 111 -15.05 -16.75 -30.67
N SER A 112 -15.12 -15.79 -29.74
CA SER A 112 -16.35 -15.01 -29.45
C SER A 112 -16.08 -13.80 -28.54
N SER A 113 -16.80 -12.71 -28.83
CA SER A 113 -17.03 -11.46 -28.09
C SER A 113 -16.59 -11.43 -26.62
N ASN A 114 -15.90 -10.36 -26.20
CA ASN A 114 -15.48 -10.07 -24.82
C ASN A 114 -16.69 -9.92 -23.88
N HIS A 115 -17.33 -11.03 -23.50
CA HIS A 115 -18.28 -11.10 -22.41
C HIS A 115 -17.49 -11.36 -21.12
N TYR A 116 -17.52 -10.42 -20.20
CA TYR A 116 -16.88 -10.56 -18.90
C TYR A 116 -17.58 -11.64 -18.09
N SER A 117 -16.86 -12.71 -17.76
CA SER A 117 -17.32 -13.73 -16.81
C SER A 117 -17.35 -13.11 -15.41
N PHE A 118 -18.56 -12.95 -14.89
CA PHE A 118 -18.84 -12.47 -13.53
C PHE A 118 -18.41 -13.54 -12.53
N ASP A 119 -17.61 -13.13 -11.54
CA ASP A 119 -17.30 -13.95 -10.37
C ASP A 119 -18.38 -13.68 -9.33
N GLU A 120 -19.16 -14.70 -8.97
CA GLU A 120 -20.50 -14.59 -8.35
C GLU A 120 -20.52 -14.11 -6.88
N GLY A 121 -19.47 -13.42 -6.44
CA GLY A 121 -19.30 -12.93 -5.07
C GLY A 121 -18.75 -11.49 -4.94
N LYS A 122 -18.54 -10.76 -6.04
CA LYS A 122 -17.97 -9.40 -5.98
C LYS A 122 -19.04 -8.33 -5.76
N SER A 123 -18.76 -7.38 -4.86
CA SER A 123 -19.59 -6.18 -4.70
C SER A 123 -19.53 -5.30 -5.96
N ILE A 124 -20.54 -4.43 -6.14
CA ILE A 124 -20.60 -3.48 -7.26
C ILE A 124 -19.36 -2.57 -7.24
N ASP A 125 -18.98 -2.06 -6.08
CA ASP A 125 -17.77 -1.26 -5.86
C ASP A 125 -16.52 -2.00 -6.36
N GLN A 126 -16.38 -3.29 -6.02
CA GLN A 126 -15.24 -4.08 -6.47
C GLN A 126 -15.24 -4.28 -7.99
N MET A 127 -16.41 -4.50 -8.59
CA MET A 127 -16.52 -4.65 -10.05
C MET A 127 -16.14 -3.37 -10.79
N VAL A 128 -16.64 -2.22 -10.34
CA VAL A 128 -16.32 -0.91 -10.93
C VAL A 128 -14.83 -0.60 -10.77
N LEU A 129 -14.27 -0.89 -9.59
CA LEU A 129 -12.85 -0.70 -9.32
C LEU A 129 -11.95 -1.61 -10.18
N ASP A 130 -12.28 -2.90 -10.27
CA ASP A 130 -11.56 -3.87 -11.11
C ASP A 130 -11.63 -3.48 -12.59
N PHE A 131 -12.78 -2.97 -13.04
CA PHE A 131 -12.96 -2.44 -14.38
C PHE A 131 -12.02 -1.27 -14.66
N LEU A 132 -11.98 -0.26 -13.78
CA LEU A 132 -11.15 0.93 -13.95
C LEU A 132 -9.65 0.67 -13.78
N ARG A 133 -9.27 -0.48 -13.21
CA ARG A 133 -7.88 -0.93 -13.06
C ARG A 133 -7.36 -1.76 -14.24
N ARG A 134 -8.15 -1.94 -15.29
CA ARG A 134 -7.66 -2.64 -16.49
C ARG A 134 -6.51 -1.84 -17.13
N PRO A 135 -5.48 -2.51 -17.69
CA PRO A 135 -4.30 -1.84 -18.24
C PRO A 135 -4.61 -0.76 -19.28
N GLU A 136 -5.63 -1.00 -20.13
CA GLU A 136 -6.12 -0.06 -21.15
C GLU A 136 -6.63 1.26 -20.59
N PHE A 137 -7.14 1.27 -19.35
CA PHE A 137 -7.66 2.47 -18.69
C PHE A 137 -6.65 3.10 -17.74
N LEU A 138 -5.74 2.31 -17.15
CA LEU A 138 -4.66 2.83 -16.31
C LEU A 138 -3.68 3.71 -17.11
N ALA A 139 -3.31 3.26 -18.31
CA ALA A 139 -2.41 3.98 -19.20
C ALA A 139 -3.03 5.25 -19.82
N ASN A 140 -4.37 5.37 -19.80
CA ASN A 140 -5.09 6.51 -20.38
C ASN A 140 -5.31 7.62 -19.34
N ASN A 141 -4.91 8.85 -19.66
CA ASN A 141 -5.08 10.00 -18.76
C ASN A 141 -6.48 10.63 -18.77
N ASN A 142 -7.32 10.27 -19.73
CA ASN A 142 -8.65 10.86 -19.89
C ASN A 142 -9.75 10.14 -19.08
N GLY A 143 -9.40 9.04 -18.41
CA GLY A 143 -10.35 8.18 -17.67
C GLY A 143 -11.41 7.56 -18.56
N VAL A 144 -12.46 7.02 -17.92
CA VAL A 144 -13.53 6.28 -18.59
C VAL A 144 -14.86 6.95 -18.33
N HIS A 145 -15.61 7.22 -19.40
CA HIS A 145 -16.94 7.79 -19.32
C HIS A 145 -17.92 6.82 -18.61
N ARG A 146 -18.74 7.31 -17.68
CA ARG A 146 -19.68 6.50 -16.87
C ARG A 146 -20.60 5.59 -17.69
N ASN A 147 -21.07 6.06 -18.85
CA ASN A 147 -21.89 5.24 -19.77
C ASN A 147 -21.15 3.99 -20.28
N VAL A 148 -19.85 4.09 -20.54
CA VAL A 148 -19.03 2.94 -20.97
C VAL A 148 -18.93 1.92 -19.84
N ILE A 149 -18.71 2.40 -18.60
CA ILE A 149 -18.64 1.53 -17.42
C ILE A 149 -19.98 0.81 -17.20
N SER A 150 -21.11 1.54 -17.23
CA SER A 150 -22.46 0.99 -17.07
C SER A 150 -22.78 -0.07 -18.13
N GLN A 151 -22.46 0.21 -19.39
CA GLN A 151 -22.69 -0.72 -20.50
C GLN A 151 -21.84 -1.99 -20.38
N GLN A 152 -20.55 -1.84 -20.08
CA GLN A 152 -19.61 -2.96 -20.03
C GLN A 152 -19.81 -3.86 -18.81
N LEU A 153 -20.26 -3.29 -17.69
CA LEU A 153 -20.57 -4.04 -16.47
C LEU A 153 -22.04 -4.46 -16.40
N ASN A 154 -22.87 -4.07 -17.37
CA ASN A 154 -24.32 -4.26 -17.37
C ASN A 154 -24.98 -3.79 -16.06
N LEU A 155 -24.56 -2.62 -15.57
CA LEU A 155 -25.04 -2.03 -14.32
C LEU A 155 -26.01 -0.88 -14.59
N PRO A 156 -27.16 -0.81 -13.86
CA PRO A 156 -28.01 0.38 -13.87
C PRO A 156 -27.22 1.63 -13.45
N MET A 157 -27.50 2.78 -14.09
CA MET A 157 -26.75 4.01 -13.86
C MET A 157 -26.79 4.46 -12.39
N ASP A 158 -27.94 4.35 -11.72
CA ASP A 158 -28.08 4.75 -10.31
C ASP A 158 -27.15 3.94 -9.40
N LYS A 159 -27.04 2.62 -9.65
CA LYS A 159 -26.15 1.73 -8.91
C LYS A 159 -24.68 1.96 -9.21
N LEU A 160 -24.37 2.30 -10.47
CA LEU A 160 -23.02 2.72 -10.84
C LEU A 160 -22.63 4.03 -10.14
N MET A 161 -23.52 5.03 -10.12
CA MET A 161 -23.23 6.32 -9.50
C MET A 161 -23.04 6.19 -7.98
N GLU A 162 -23.88 5.39 -7.30
CA GLU A 162 -23.72 5.05 -5.87
C GLU A 162 -22.34 4.41 -5.60
N ALA A 163 -21.93 3.46 -6.44
CA ALA A 163 -20.62 2.82 -6.33
C ALA A 163 -19.46 3.78 -6.64
N LEU A 164 -19.58 4.64 -7.65
CA LEU A 164 -18.56 5.64 -8.00
C LEU A 164 -18.41 6.69 -6.90
N GLU A 165 -19.50 7.12 -6.28
CA GLU A 165 -19.48 8.05 -5.15
C GLU A 165 -18.81 7.40 -3.93
N SER A 166 -19.22 6.18 -3.56
CA SER A 166 -18.55 5.37 -2.51
C SER A 166 -17.05 5.22 -2.77
N LEU A 167 -16.65 4.85 -4.00
CA LEU A 167 -15.25 4.68 -4.38
C LEU A 167 -14.48 6.01 -4.38
N ASN A 168 -15.12 7.12 -4.71
CA ASN A 168 -14.53 8.46 -4.70
C ASN A 168 -14.33 9.00 -3.28
N GLU A 169 -15.31 8.84 -2.40
CA GLU A 169 -15.17 9.10 -0.95
C GLU A 169 -14.04 8.27 -0.35
N ASN A 170 -13.92 7.02 -0.80
CA ASN A 170 -12.84 6.12 -0.43
C ASN A 170 -11.54 6.34 -1.23
N SER A 171 -11.42 7.42 -2.02
CA SER A 171 -10.21 7.79 -2.78
C SER A 171 -9.61 6.64 -3.61
N LEU A 172 -10.41 5.67 -4.03
CA LEU A 172 -10.01 4.54 -4.87
C LEU A 172 -10.20 4.84 -6.35
N VAL A 173 -11.16 5.73 -6.64
CA VAL A 173 -11.46 6.29 -7.96
C VAL A 173 -11.57 7.81 -7.79
N TYR A 174 -11.33 8.58 -8.84
CA TYR A 174 -11.60 10.01 -8.86
C TYR A 174 -12.25 10.42 -10.18
N SER A 175 -13.04 11.50 -10.13
CA SER A 175 -13.64 12.12 -11.32
C SER A 175 -12.61 13.04 -12.00
N ILE A 176 -12.44 12.91 -13.30
CA ILE A 176 -11.62 13.83 -14.11
C ILE A 176 -12.45 15.05 -14.54
N ASP A 177 -13.71 14.81 -14.87
CA ASP A 177 -14.74 15.81 -15.13
C ASP A 177 -16.10 15.29 -14.64
N GLU A 178 -17.22 15.87 -15.08
CA GLU A 178 -18.57 15.46 -14.65
C GLU A 178 -18.97 14.02 -15.08
N PHE A 179 -18.29 13.45 -16.07
CA PHE A 179 -18.68 12.18 -16.70
C PHE A 179 -17.59 11.11 -16.72
N HIS A 180 -16.33 11.46 -16.57
CA HIS A 180 -15.18 10.56 -16.65
C HIS A 180 -14.56 10.25 -15.30
N TYR A 181 -14.27 8.96 -15.07
CA TYR A 181 -13.72 8.44 -13.82
C TYR A 181 -12.42 7.66 -14.07
N LYS A 182 -11.49 7.71 -13.12
CA LYS A 182 -10.20 6.99 -13.19
C LYS A 182 -9.80 6.39 -11.85
N SER A 183 -9.16 5.21 -11.88
CA SER A 183 -8.59 4.58 -10.70
C SER A 183 -7.45 5.43 -10.12
N ALA A 184 -7.41 5.56 -8.79
CA ALA A 184 -6.34 6.27 -8.06
C ALA A 184 -5.02 5.48 -7.96
N VAL A 185 -5.00 4.22 -8.44
CA VAL A 185 -3.77 3.43 -8.53
C VAL A 185 -2.91 3.96 -9.68
N ASN A 186 -1.66 4.33 -9.40
CA ASN A 186 -0.69 4.71 -10.42
C ASN A 186 -0.28 3.48 -11.25
N ALA A 187 -0.17 3.66 -12.57
CA ALA A 187 0.46 2.70 -13.49
C ALA A 187 1.98 2.68 -13.31
#